data_AF-A0AA38C4Z3-F1
#
_entry.id   AF-A0AA38C4Z3-F1
#
_cell.length_a   1.000
_cell.length_b   1.000
_cell.length_c   1.000
_cell.angle_alpha   90.00
_cell.angle_beta   90.00
_cell.angle_gamma   90.00
#
_symmetry.space_group_name_H-M   'P 1'
#
loop_
_entity.id
_entity.type
_entity.pdbx_description
1 polymer ?
#
loop_
_entity_poly.entity_id
_entity_poly.type
_entity_poly.pdbx_seq_one_letter_code
_entity_poly.pdbx_strand_id
1 'polypeptide(L)' 'YIPDPSHVLDWTTLHVHKQGKVMVEPVHIIERMTLGLRGREIDQVRIQWDRYDETSATWEDATLLR' A
#
# COMPACT_ATOMS: atom_id res chain seq x y z
N TYR A 1 -10.58 -11.79 -16.71
CA TYR A 1 -10.76 -11.46 -15.28
C TYR A 1 -11.12 -12.75 -14.55
N ILE A 2 -10.35 -13.15 -13.54
CA ILE A 2 -10.65 -14.31 -12.69
C ILE A 2 -11.21 -13.73 -11.38
N PRO A 3 -12.47 -14.01 -11.02
CA PRO A 3 -13.04 -13.53 -9.77
C PRO A 3 -12.33 -14.18 -8.59
N ASP A 4 -11.77 -13.36 -7.70
CA ASP A 4 -11.17 -13.79 -6.44
C ASP A 4 -11.91 -13.06 -5.30
N PRO A 5 -12.55 -13.79 -4.37
CA PRO A 5 -13.22 -13.20 -3.22
C PRO A 5 -12.32 -12.32 -2.34
N SER A 6 -10.98 -12.52 -2.34
CA SER A 6 -10.04 -11.66 -1.62
C SER A 6 -9.93 -10.25 -2.22
N HIS A 7 -10.27 -10.06 -3.49
CA HIS A 7 -10.36 -8.72 -4.10
C HIS A 7 -11.61 -7.94 -3.66
N VAL A 8 -12.53 -8.58 -2.93
CA VAL A 8 -13.74 -7.93 -2.42
C VAL A 8 -13.42 -7.34 -1.05
N LEU A 9 -13.16 -6.04 -1.02
CA LEU A 9 -12.96 -5.30 0.22
C LEU A 9 -14.26 -5.29 1.04
N ASP A 10 -14.13 -5.59 2.34
CA ASP A 10 -15.22 -5.38 3.29
C ASP A 10 -15.48 -3.88 3.46
N TRP A 11 -16.59 -3.41 2.94
CA TRP A 11 -16.96 -2.00 2.99
C TRP A 11 -17.32 -1.52 4.40
N THR A 12 -17.56 -2.43 5.35
CA THR A 12 -17.90 -2.08 6.73
C THR A 12 -16.69 -1.64 7.56
N THR A 13 -15.47 -2.00 7.15
CA THR A 13 -14.21 -1.60 7.81
C THR A 13 -13.57 -0.35 7.16
N LEU A 14 -14.01 0.00 5.96
CA LEU A 14 -13.53 1.11 5.16
C LEU A 14 -14.09 2.45 5.65
N HIS A 15 -13.24 3.25 6.28
CA HIS A 15 -13.57 4.63 6.66
C HIS A 15 -13.44 5.54 5.43
N VAL A 16 -14.54 5.71 4.70
CA VAL A 16 -14.62 6.63 3.56
C VAL A 16 -14.94 8.04 4.07
N HIS A 17 -14.02 8.98 3.93
CA HIS A 17 -14.27 10.36 4.31
C HIS A 17 -15.25 11.02 3.32
N LYS A 18 -15.99 12.06 3.75
CA LYS A 18 -17.05 12.76 2.98
C LYS A 18 -16.68 13.25 1.56
N GLN A 19 -15.40 13.22 1.18
CA GLN A 19 -14.90 13.60 -0.14
C GLN A 19 -14.64 12.39 -1.07
N GLY A 20 -15.10 11.18 -0.71
CA GLY A 20 -14.85 9.96 -1.49
C GLY A 20 -13.40 9.49 -1.45
N LYS A 21 -12.63 9.98 -0.47
CA LYS A 21 -11.27 9.52 -0.20
C LYS A 21 -11.32 8.40 0.81
N VAL A 22 -10.72 7.27 0.44
CA VAL A 22 -10.40 6.21 1.39
C VAL A 22 -9.15 6.64 2.13
N MET A 23 -9.24 6.77 3.46
CA MET A 23 -8.08 6.98 4.31
C MET A 23 -7.66 5.61 4.83
N VAL A 24 -6.58 5.06 4.27
CA VAL A 24 -5.90 3.88 4.82
C VAL A 24 -4.66 4.35 5.55
N GLU A 25 -4.52 3.96 6.82
CA GLU A 25 -3.32 4.23 7.60
C GLU A 25 -2.29 3.11 7.34
N PRO A 26 -1.01 3.44 7.13
CA PRO A 26 0.02 2.44 6.96
C PRO A 26 0.16 1.63 8.26
N VAL A 27 -0.02 0.32 8.18
CA VAL A 27 0.09 -0.58 9.33
C VAL A 27 1.56 -0.90 9.60
N HIS A 28 2.31 -1.28 8.57
CA HIS A 28 3.71 -1.70 8.71
C HIS A 28 4.48 -1.61 7.39
N ILE A 29 5.81 -1.41 7.47
CA ILE A 29 6.72 -1.58 6.34
C ILE A 29 7.17 -3.04 6.31
N ILE A 30 6.75 -3.79 5.30
CA ILE A 30 7.05 -5.23 5.21
C ILE A 30 8.33 -5.51 4.41
N GLU A 31 8.74 -4.58 3.53
CA GLU A 31 9.91 -4.78 2.68
C GLU A 31 10.57 -3.44 2.33
N ARG A 32 11.88 -3.49 2.03
CA ARG A 32 12.65 -2.36 1.53
C ARG A 32 13.56 -2.81 0.38
N MET A 33 13.64 -2.01 -0.67
CA MET A 33 14.56 -2.25 -1.78
C MET A 33 15.11 -0.94 -2.34
N THR A 34 16.27 -1.02 -2.98
CA THR A 34 16.84 0.10 -3.74
C THR A 34 16.79 -0.25 -5.23
N LEU A 35 16.06 0.54 -6.02
CA LEU A 35 15.98 0.41 -7.47
C LEU A 35 17.06 1.26 -8.14
N GLY A 36 18.00 0.59 -8.81
CA GLY A 36 18.95 1.23 -9.71
C GLY A 36 18.30 1.56 -11.05
N LEU A 37 18.13 2.84 -11.34
CA LEU A 37 17.71 3.34 -12.66
C LEU A 37 18.89 4.02 -13.35
N ARG A 38 18.75 4.32 -14.65
CA ARG A 38 19.81 4.99 -15.39
C ARG A 38 20.04 6.40 -14.81
N GLY A 39 21.13 6.56 -14.06
CA GLY A 39 21.53 7.84 -13.46
C GLY A 39 20.86 8.20 -12.14
N ARG A 40 20.09 7.30 -11.51
CA ARG A 40 19.59 7.49 -10.14
C ARG A 40 19.34 6.18 -9.41
N GLU A 41 19.41 6.24 -8.09
CA GLU A 41 18.90 5.20 -7.20
C GLU A 41 17.62 5.72 -6.52
N ILE A 42 16.64 4.84 -6.32
CA ILE A 42 15.41 5.15 -5.59
C ILE A 42 15.25 4.11 -4.49
N ASP A 43 15.11 4.57 -3.24
CA ASP A 43 14.71 3.72 -2.14
C ASP A 43 13.19 3.56 -2.14
N GLN A 44 12.74 2.32 -2.22
CA GLN A 44 11.33 1.96 -2.13
C GLN A 44 11.06 1.10 -0.90
N VAL A 45 9.88 1.32 -0.32
CA VAL A 45 9.38 0.56 0.81
C VAL A 45 8.03 -0.01 0.46
N ARG A 46 7.81 -1.28 0.79
CA ARG A 46 6.52 -1.93 0.63
C ARG A 46 5.72 -1.74 1.91
N ILE A 47 4.56 -1.10 1.78
CA ILE A 47 3.70 -0.71 2.89
C ILE A 47 2.46 -1.59 2.90
N GLN A 48 2.23 -2.26 4.02
CA GLN A 48 0.96 -2.93 4.29
C GLN A 48 -0.06 -1.91 4.79
N TRP A 49 -1.19 -1.80 4.09
CA TRP A 49 -2.26 -0.85 4.40
C TRP A 49 -3.41 -1.48 5.20
N ASP A 50 -3.54 -2.81 5.14
CA ASP A 50 -4.53 -3.57 5.89
C ASP A 50 -3.84 -4.54 6.86
N ARG A 51 -4.38 -4.68 8.07
CA ARG A 51 -3.87 -5.59 9.10
C ARG A 51 -4.03 -7.05 8.73
N TYR A 52 -4.95 -7.37 7.81
CA TYR A 52 -5.31 -8.75 7.51
C TYR A 52 -4.53 -9.36 6.34
N ASP A 53 -4.08 -8.55 5.37
CA ASP A 53 -3.43 -9.09 4.18
C ASP A 53 -2.35 -8.18 3.58
N GLU A 54 -1.18 -8.76 3.34
CA GLU A 54 -0.04 -8.14 2.64
C GLU A 54 -0.22 -8.09 1.12
N THR A 55 -1.19 -8.82 0.54
CA THR A 55 -1.46 -8.77 -0.92
C THR A 55 -1.86 -7.37 -1.39
N SER A 56 -2.50 -6.59 -0.51
CA SER A 56 -2.87 -5.20 -0.76
C SER A 56 -1.71 -4.21 -0.61
N ALA A 57 -0.53 -4.67 -0.20
CA ALA A 57 0.61 -3.81 0.05
C ALA A 57 1.17 -3.19 -1.24
N THR A 58 1.43 -1.89 -1.21
CA THR A 58 2.00 -1.15 -2.36
C THR A 58 3.44 -0.75 -2.09
N TRP A 59 4.19 -0.50 -3.16
CA TRP A 59 5.53 0.08 -3.09
C TRP A 59 5.44 1.60 -3.15
N GLU A 60 5.96 2.26 -2.12
CA GLU A 60 6.03 3.71 -2.03
C GLU A 60 7.49 4.17 -1.98
N ASP A 61 7.73 5.43 -2.37
CA ASP A 61 9.04 6.06 -2.22
C ASP A 61 9.34 6.28 -0.74
N ALA A 62 10.49 5.77 -0.28
CA ALA A 62 10.90 5.85 1.12
C ALA A 62 11.02 7.31 1.61
N THR A 63 11.33 8.25 0.72
CA THR A 63 11.50 9.66 1.06
C THR A 63 10.19 10.37 1.39
N LEU A 64 9.05 9.82 0.97
CA LEU A 64 7.71 10.35 1.26
C LEU A 64 7.20 9.95 2.65
N LEU A 65 7.86 8.97 3.29
CA LEU A 65 7.57 8.57 4.67
C LEU A 65 8.51 9.30 5.64
N ARG A 66 8.14 10.53 6.03
CA ARG A 66 8.84 11.32 7.05
C ARG A 66 8.07 11.43 8.34
#